data_AF-A0A962BB22-F1
#
_entry.id   AF-A0A962BB22-F1
#
_cell.length_a   1.000
_cell.length_b   1.000
_cell.length_c   1.000
_cell.angle_alpha   90.00
_cell.angle_beta   90.00
_cell.angle_gamma   90.00
#
_symmetry.space_group_name_H-M   'P 1'
#
loop_
_entity.id
_entity.type
_entity.pdbx_description
1 polymer ?
#
loop_
_entity_poly.entity_id
_entity_poly.type
_entity_poly.pdbx_seq_one_letter_code
_entity_poly.pdbx_strand_id
1 'polypeptide(L)'
;MRLGQTLFWDEQVSLTGTVACGTCHAPRGGGSDPRDLAQTEAARNPGGDGVFGTNDDALGALGVPRHDADGLYDASTHFGLLPQPGGRQAPSMVNAGYFNLLFWDGRAASRFDNPDGGATLIASGGALENQAIGPIVNDVEMAHVGESLGGVMARLTTTAPLRLAEGIPADLSSWIAGRSYPELFTQAFGTPDITAARFAMALASYQRSLVADQTPLDNELRGTPSLTPQERAGRQVFTNSGCAGCHGGALLSDDNFHYIGVRPQNADAGRFGVTGANPDRGAMHTPSLRHVELSAPYMANGRFATLEEVVDFYDRGGDFTAPNLAPGIRPLNLTAQQKTDLVAFLKRPLTDPRLVSETGPFAHPSLFAESNRAPRSADVGVPDKSTGLTPELIALEPPLAGTSEYFTIGLQFARAGATVYLVVDLADPIGVSDPSADSLWDFPSLVTDAQGRASAHLLLPNVPELQDTPLFLRAFVEDEVPGVFAVSQRIEFSLLEVTARIFRGGFED
;
A
#
# COMPACT_ATOMS: atom_id res chain seq x y z
N MET A 1 15.03 9.90 -12.47
CA MET A 1 15.19 8.68 -11.64
C MET A 1 15.24 9.03 -10.14
N ARG A 2 16.28 9.68 -9.61
CA ARG A 2 16.38 9.94 -8.14
C ARG A 2 15.19 10.70 -7.54
N LEU A 3 14.69 11.74 -8.20
CA LEU A 3 13.45 12.41 -7.77
C LEU A 3 12.27 11.44 -7.65
N GLY A 4 12.12 10.52 -8.61
CA GLY A 4 11.11 9.48 -8.55
C GLY A 4 11.32 8.50 -7.40
N GLN A 5 12.57 8.10 -7.13
CA GLN A 5 12.89 7.25 -5.98
C GLN A 5 12.53 7.95 -4.66
N THR A 6 12.84 9.24 -4.53
CA THR A 6 12.45 10.05 -3.37
C THR A 6 10.94 10.09 -3.19
N LEU A 7 10.17 10.37 -4.25
CA LEU A 7 8.70 10.42 -4.17
C LEU A 7 8.06 9.04 -3.92
N PHE A 8 8.61 7.98 -4.50
CA PHE A 8 8.05 6.62 -4.38
C PHE A 8 8.08 6.08 -2.94
N TRP A 9 9.06 6.52 -2.15
CA TRP A 9 9.29 6.08 -0.78
C TRP A 9 8.92 7.14 0.27
N ASP A 10 8.34 8.28 -0.12
CA ASP A 10 7.93 9.30 0.84
C ASP A 10 6.46 9.13 1.22
N GLU A 11 6.21 8.71 2.48
CA GLU A 11 4.85 8.55 3.01
C GLU A 11 4.08 9.87 3.04
N GLN A 12 4.76 11.02 3.03
CA GLN A 12 4.12 12.34 3.00
C GLN A 12 3.48 12.66 1.64
N VAL A 13 3.66 11.80 0.63
CA VAL A 13 2.86 11.83 -0.59
C VAL A 13 1.42 11.43 -0.29
N SER A 14 1.18 10.46 0.61
CA SER A 14 -0.15 10.27 1.19
C SER A 14 -0.52 11.46 2.07
N LEU A 15 -1.82 11.74 2.19
CA LEU A 15 -2.24 12.86 3.03
C LEU A 15 -2.06 12.57 4.53
N THR A 16 -2.21 11.30 4.92
CA THR A 16 -2.07 10.81 6.30
C THR A 16 -0.60 10.67 6.75
N GLY A 17 0.35 10.68 5.82
CA GLY A 17 1.75 10.38 6.13
C GLY A 17 2.01 8.92 6.54
N THR A 18 1.08 8.00 6.25
CA THR A 18 1.15 6.59 6.68
C THR A 18 1.42 5.59 5.55
N VAL A 19 1.31 6.02 4.28
CA VAL A 19 1.46 5.16 3.10
C VAL A 19 2.30 5.86 2.03
N ALA A 20 3.28 5.16 1.48
CA ALA A 20 3.99 5.53 0.27
C ALA A 20 3.67 4.52 -0.84
N CYS A 21 4.10 4.78 -2.08
CA CYS A 21 4.01 3.77 -3.14
C CYS A 21 4.74 2.47 -2.72
N GLY A 22 5.91 2.61 -2.08
CA GLY A 22 6.70 1.49 -1.55
C GLY A 22 6.04 0.69 -0.44
N THR A 23 5.03 1.22 0.26
CA THR A 23 4.28 0.49 1.29
C THR A 23 3.51 -0.69 0.69
N CYS A 24 2.84 -0.46 -0.45
CA CYS A 24 2.07 -1.49 -1.17
C CYS A 24 2.88 -2.19 -2.28
N HIS A 25 4.09 -1.70 -2.58
CA HIS A 25 4.94 -2.19 -3.67
C HIS A 25 6.39 -2.35 -3.18
N ALA A 26 6.65 -3.44 -2.45
CA ALA A 26 7.95 -3.67 -1.81
C ALA A 26 8.76 -4.76 -2.55
N PRO A 27 10.09 -4.59 -2.74
CA PRO A 27 10.94 -5.60 -3.35
C PRO A 27 10.85 -6.98 -2.69
N ARG A 28 10.82 -7.05 -1.35
CA ARG A 28 10.61 -8.29 -0.60
C ARG A 28 9.29 -9.02 -0.89
N GLY A 29 8.27 -8.30 -1.36
CA GLY A 29 6.97 -8.84 -1.82
C GLY A 29 6.94 -9.14 -3.32
N GLY A 30 8.09 -9.27 -3.98
CA GLY A 30 8.17 -9.39 -5.44
C GLY A 30 7.61 -8.15 -6.15
N GLY A 31 7.59 -7.01 -5.46
CA GLY A 31 7.00 -5.78 -5.92
C GLY A 31 5.49 -5.61 -5.75
N SER A 32 4.85 -6.58 -5.10
CA SER A 32 3.48 -6.46 -4.59
C SER A 32 3.50 -6.10 -3.10
N ASP A 33 2.32 -6.11 -2.46
CA ASP A 33 2.17 -5.78 -1.05
C ASP A 33 2.52 -6.99 -0.18
N PRO A 34 3.63 -6.96 0.59
CA PRO A 34 4.00 -8.08 1.46
C PRO A 34 3.07 -8.25 2.67
N ARG A 35 2.22 -7.27 2.99
CA ARG A 35 1.30 -7.32 4.13
C ARG A 35 0.13 -8.27 3.87
N ASP A 36 -0.20 -8.50 2.60
CA ASP A 36 -1.30 -9.38 2.18
C ASP A 36 -1.01 -10.87 2.47
N LEU A 37 0.26 -11.23 2.70
CA LEU A 37 0.68 -12.57 3.10
C LEU A 37 0.01 -13.07 4.38
N ALA A 38 -0.36 -12.16 5.28
CA ALA A 38 -1.01 -12.52 6.53
C ALA A 38 -2.46 -13.01 6.33
N GLN A 39 -3.06 -12.79 5.15
CA GLN A 39 -4.43 -13.18 4.78
C GLN A 39 -5.46 -12.87 5.89
N THR A 40 -5.33 -11.71 6.52
CA THR A 40 -6.22 -11.33 7.61
C THR A 40 -7.59 -10.94 7.05
N GLU A 41 -8.64 -11.10 7.86
CA GLU A 41 -9.97 -10.58 7.51
C GLU A 41 -9.95 -9.06 7.31
N ALA A 42 -9.00 -8.33 7.92
CA ALA A 42 -8.81 -6.90 7.69
C ALA A 42 -8.40 -6.58 6.24
N ALA A 43 -7.71 -7.49 5.55
CA ALA A 43 -7.31 -7.31 4.15
C ALA A 43 -8.37 -7.79 3.14
N ARG A 44 -9.52 -8.29 3.61
CA ARG A 44 -10.61 -8.78 2.76
C ARG A 44 -11.53 -7.62 2.39
N ASN A 45 -11.64 -7.35 1.09
CA ASN A 45 -12.63 -6.47 0.51
C ASN A 45 -13.87 -7.30 0.13
N PRO A 46 -15.10 -6.93 0.54
CA PRO A 46 -16.33 -7.66 0.25
C PRO A 46 -16.85 -7.44 -1.18
N GLY A 47 -16.05 -6.86 -2.07
CA GLY A 47 -16.40 -6.68 -3.47
C GLY A 47 -17.51 -5.65 -3.71
N GLY A 48 -18.19 -5.81 -4.84
CA GLY A 48 -19.21 -4.88 -5.31
C GLY A 48 -20.59 -5.09 -4.68
N ASP A 49 -20.87 -6.27 -4.12
CA ASP A 49 -22.13 -6.54 -3.42
C ASP A 49 -22.12 -6.15 -1.93
N GLY A 50 -20.93 -5.92 -1.36
CA GLY A 50 -20.75 -5.51 0.03
C GLY A 50 -20.99 -6.63 1.04
N VAL A 51 -20.99 -7.89 0.61
CA VAL A 51 -21.22 -9.07 1.45
C VAL A 51 -19.95 -9.91 1.52
N PHE A 52 -19.43 -10.12 2.72
CA PHE A 52 -18.29 -11.01 2.94
C PHE A 52 -18.62 -12.47 2.65
N GLY A 53 -17.62 -13.20 2.15
CA GLY A 53 -17.71 -14.64 1.90
C GLY A 53 -18.41 -14.99 0.59
N THR A 54 -18.49 -14.05 -0.35
CA THR A 54 -19.01 -14.33 -1.69
C THR A 54 -17.86 -14.42 -2.72
N ASN A 55 -18.20 -14.48 -4.01
CA ASN A 55 -17.21 -14.74 -5.06
C ASN A 55 -16.54 -13.46 -5.60
N ASP A 56 -17.02 -12.28 -5.24
CA ASP A 56 -16.41 -11.01 -5.60
C ASP A 56 -15.41 -10.50 -4.55
N ASP A 57 -15.38 -11.14 -3.37
CA ASP A 57 -14.34 -10.95 -2.37
C ASP A 57 -12.93 -10.97 -2.97
N ALA A 58 -12.11 -10.06 -2.47
CA ALA A 58 -10.70 -9.95 -2.83
C ALA A 58 -9.85 -9.69 -1.59
N LEU A 59 -8.66 -10.28 -1.55
CA LEU A 59 -7.60 -9.75 -0.71
C LEU A 59 -6.95 -8.59 -1.47
N GLY A 60 -6.84 -7.43 -0.84
CA GLY A 60 -6.21 -6.26 -1.44
C GLY A 60 -5.32 -5.51 -0.48
N ALA A 61 -4.41 -4.74 -1.06
CA ALA A 61 -3.45 -3.93 -0.31
C ALA A 61 -4.18 -2.97 0.64
N LEU A 62 -3.72 -2.95 1.89
CA LEU A 62 -4.24 -2.05 2.93
C LEU A 62 -3.74 -0.63 2.67
N GLY A 63 -4.63 0.27 2.27
CA GLY A 63 -4.27 1.69 2.13
C GLY A 63 -4.48 2.44 3.43
N VAL A 64 -5.25 3.51 3.37
CA VAL A 64 -5.51 4.41 4.50
C VAL A 64 -6.89 4.18 5.11
N PRO A 65 -7.10 4.54 6.39
CA PRO A 65 -8.43 4.73 6.93
C PRO A 65 -9.19 5.77 6.11
N ARG A 66 -10.51 5.68 6.09
CA ARG A 66 -11.32 6.70 5.43
C ARG A 66 -11.24 7.99 6.26
N HIS A 67 -11.03 9.10 5.57
CA HIS A 67 -11.07 10.43 6.16
C HIS A 67 -12.02 11.32 5.36
N ASP A 68 -12.68 12.24 6.04
CA ASP A 68 -13.47 13.29 5.40
C ASP A 68 -12.58 14.35 4.73
N ALA A 69 -13.20 15.38 4.16
CA ALA A 69 -12.48 16.45 3.45
C ALA A 69 -11.64 17.35 4.38
N ASP A 70 -11.93 17.37 5.67
CA ASP A 70 -11.15 18.10 6.67
C ASP A 70 -9.99 17.24 7.22
N GLY A 71 -10.01 15.94 6.91
CA GLY A 71 -9.00 14.97 7.31
C GLY A 71 -9.25 14.33 8.65
N LEU A 72 -10.47 14.41 9.18
CA LEU A 72 -10.89 13.63 10.32
C LEU A 72 -11.25 12.21 9.88
N TYR A 73 -11.05 11.24 10.76
CA TYR A 73 -11.47 9.87 10.50
C TYR A 73 -12.98 9.82 10.27
N ASP A 74 -13.39 9.26 9.13
CA ASP A 74 -14.78 8.95 8.81
C ASP A 74 -14.96 7.44 8.81
N ALA A 75 -16.10 6.96 9.30
CA ALA A 75 -16.34 5.53 9.36
C ALA A 75 -16.70 4.97 7.98
N SER A 76 -15.91 3.99 7.53
CA SER A 76 -16.33 3.12 6.44
C SER A 76 -17.41 2.15 6.92
N THR A 77 -18.29 1.72 6.01
CA THR A 77 -19.38 0.80 6.32
C THR A 77 -18.90 -0.54 6.87
N HIS A 78 -17.78 -1.05 6.37
CA HIS A 78 -17.30 -2.40 6.69
C HIS A 78 -16.10 -2.42 7.65
N PHE A 79 -15.26 -1.38 7.64
CA PHE A 79 -14.01 -1.35 8.40
C PHE A 79 -14.03 -0.35 9.56
N GLY A 80 -15.13 0.38 9.74
CA GLY A 80 -15.21 1.44 10.75
C GLY A 80 -14.11 2.46 10.49
N LEU A 81 -13.32 2.76 11.52
CA LEU A 81 -12.19 3.69 11.45
C LEU A 81 -10.84 3.02 11.12
N LEU A 82 -10.84 1.73 10.73
CA LEU A 82 -9.63 1.00 10.36
C LEU A 82 -9.25 1.22 8.88
N PRO A 83 -7.98 0.94 8.49
CA PRO A 83 -7.55 0.98 7.09
C PRO A 83 -8.41 0.12 6.17
N GLN A 84 -8.60 0.60 4.94
CA GLN A 84 -9.45 -0.06 3.95
C GLN A 84 -8.60 -0.85 2.94
N PRO A 85 -8.94 -2.13 2.65
CA PRO A 85 -8.30 -2.89 1.58
C PRO A 85 -8.86 -2.50 0.21
N GLY A 86 -7.99 -2.42 -0.80
CA GLY A 86 -8.40 -2.29 -2.19
C GLY A 86 -9.21 -3.50 -2.70
N GLY A 87 -9.97 -3.32 -3.79
CA GLY A 87 -10.76 -4.41 -4.40
C GLY A 87 -9.96 -5.43 -5.22
N ARG A 88 -8.63 -5.28 -5.27
CA ARG A 88 -7.70 -6.17 -5.99
C ARG A 88 -6.34 -6.20 -5.29
N GLN A 89 -5.58 -7.27 -5.52
CA GLN A 89 -4.17 -7.38 -5.15
C GLN A 89 -3.33 -6.29 -5.84
N ALA A 90 -2.30 -5.79 -5.16
CA ALA A 90 -1.33 -4.87 -5.76
C ALA A 90 -0.48 -5.61 -6.81
N PRO A 91 -0.49 -5.21 -8.10
CA PRO A 91 0.36 -5.82 -9.11
C PRO A 91 1.84 -5.47 -8.86
N SER A 92 2.76 -6.31 -9.31
CA SER A 92 4.20 -6.07 -9.16
C SER A 92 4.64 -4.80 -9.89
N MET A 93 5.40 -3.92 -9.22
CA MET A 93 6.07 -2.78 -9.87
C MET A 93 7.39 -3.14 -10.57
N VAL A 94 7.93 -4.33 -10.29
CA VAL A 94 9.21 -4.78 -10.85
C VAL A 94 9.02 -5.15 -12.31
N ASN A 95 9.91 -4.69 -13.18
CA ASN A 95 9.81 -4.81 -14.65
C ASN A 95 8.55 -4.15 -15.26
N ALA A 96 7.78 -3.38 -14.49
CA ALA A 96 6.53 -2.76 -14.97
C ALA A 96 6.75 -1.81 -16.17
N GLY A 97 7.96 -1.24 -16.29
CA GLY A 97 8.33 -0.36 -17.40
C GLY A 97 8.36 -0.99 -18.79
N TYR A 98 8.18 -2.31 -18.90
CA TYR A 98 8.11 -3.01 -20.19
C TYR A 98 6.68 -3.27 -20.70
N PHE A 99 5.64 -2.98 -19.91
CA PHE A 99 4.24 -3.17 -20.30
C PHE A 99 3.64 -1.91 -20.93
N ASN A 100 2.77 -2.09 -21.92
CA ASN A 100 2.10 -0.97 -22.61
C ASN A 100 0.80 -0.54 -21.93
N LEU A 101 0.24 -1.41 -21.08
CA LEU A 101 -0.95 -1.19 -20.29
C LEU A 101 -0.67 -1.66 -18.86
N LEU A 102 -1.12 -0.89 -17.87
CA LEU A 102 -0.94 -1.23 -16.45
C LEU A 102 -2.27 -1.30 -15.70
N PHE A 103 -2.20 -1.83 -14.47
CA PHE A 103 -3.30 -2.40 -13.69
C PHE A 103 -3.85 -3.70 -14.26
N TRP A 104 -4.52 -4.49 -13.41
CA TRP A 104 -5.15 -5.76 -13.79
C TRP A 104 -6.17 -5.63 -14.94
N ASP A 105 -6.81 -4.48 -15.12
CA ASP A 105 -7.77 -4.21 -16.21
C ASP A 105 -7.14 -3.40 -17.36
N GLY A 106 -5.87 -3.01 -17.25
CA GLY A 106 -5.18 -2.22 -18.27
C GLY A 106 -5.70 -0.80 -18.44
N ARG A 107 -6.35 -0.21 -17.42
CA ARG A 107 -6.89 1.15 -17.50
C ARG A 107 -5.81 2.24 -17.61
N ALA A 108 -4.59 1.96 -17.15
CA ALA A 108 -3.46 2.86 -17.37
C ALA A 108 -2.92 2.64 -18.79
N ALA A 109 -3.30 3.55 -19.69
CA ALA A 109 -3.07 3.42 -21.13
C ALA A 109 -1.65 3.82 -21.57
N SER A 110 -1.27 3.42 -22.79
CA SER A 110 0.03 3.76 -23.39
C SER A 110 0.17 5.25 -23.74
N ARG A 111 -0.93 5.98 -23.96
CA ARG A 111 -0.93 7.43 -24.20
C ARG A 111 -1.08 8.17 -22.87
N PHE A 112 -0.19 9.11 -22.57
CA PHE A 112 -0.27 9.98 -21.39
C PHE A 112 -0.50 11.43 -21.81
N ASP A 113 -1.64 11.97 -21.36
CA ASP A 113 -1.99 13.37 -21.50
C ASP A 113 -1.68 14.13 -20.22
N ASN A 114 -1.32 15.41 -20.36
CA ASN A 114 -1.08 16.28 -19.23
C ASN A 114 -2.36 16.40 -18.36
N PRO A 115 -2.34 15.97 -17.09
CA PRO A 115 -3.50 16.11 -16.21
C PRO A 115 -3.92 17.58 -16.01
N ASP A 116 -2.98 18.51 -16.16
CA ASP A 116 -3.19 19.95 -15.91
C ASP A 116 -3.70 20.73 -17.14
N GLY A 117 -3.87 20.08 -18.31
CA GLY A 117 -4.23 20.80 -19.53
C GLY A 117 -4.55 19.97 -20.78
N GLY A 118 -4.65 18.65 -20.67
CA GLY A 118 -5.12 17.73 -21.72
C GLY A 118 -4.20 17.55 -22.93
N ALA A 119 -3.11 18.32 -23.04
CA ALA A 119 -2.13 18.15 -24.11
C ALA A 119 -1.43 16.79 -23.98
N THR A 120 -1.31 16.04 -25.07
CA THR A 120 -0.55 14.79 -25.07
C THR A 120 0.93 15.04 -24.83
N LEU A 121 1.46 14.45 -23.77
CA LEU A 121 2.88 14.53 -23.41
C LEU A 121 3.65 13.31 -23.91
N ILE A 122 3.03 12.13 -23.85
CA ILE A 122 3.60 10.87 -24.33
C ILE A 122 2.58 10.19 -25.22
N ALA A 123 2.88 10.05 -26.51
CA ALA A 123 1.96 9.44 -27.47
C ALA A 123 1.83 7.91 -27.29
N SER A 124 2.91 7.26 -26.83
CA SER A 124 3.00 5.81 -26.57
C SER A 124 4.08 5.52 -25.52
N GLY A 125 3.86 4.55 -24.64
CA GLY A 125 4.78 4.16 -23.56
C GLY A 125 4.58 4.90 -22.22
N GLY A 126 3.45 5.61 -22.08
CA GLY A 126 3.07 6.43 -20.93
C GLY A 126 2.25 5.72 -19.85
N ALA A 127 2.22 4.37 -19.84
CA ALA A 127 1.37 3.62 -18.91
C ALA A 127 1.76 3.84 -17.44
N LEU A 128 3.06 3.92 -17.13
CA LEU A 128 3.53 4.21 -15.78
C LEU A 128 3.11 5.60 -15.30
N GLU A 129 3.18 6.61 -16.18
CA GLU A 129 2.72 7.96 -15.86
C GLU A 129 1.22 8.00 -15.55
N ASN A 130 0.39 7.27 -16.32
CA ASN A 130 -1.04 7.13 -16.04
C ASN A 130 -1.30 6.39 -14.71
N GLN A 131 -0.50 5.36 -14.41
CA GLN A 131 -0.67 4.56 -13.19
C GLN A 131 -0.30 5.35 -11.93
N ALA A 132 0.74 6.20 -12.01
CA ALA A 132 1.32 6.90 -10.87
C ALA A 132 0.42 7.96 -10.23
N ILE A 133 -0.59 8.48 -10.94
CA ILE A 133 -1.42 9.60 -10.47
C ILE A 133 -2.73 9.17 -9.79
N GLY A 134 -3.19 7.94 -10.01
CA GLY A 134 -4.45 7.45 -9.43
C GLY A 134 -4.39 7.28 -7.91
N PRO A 135 -3.43 6.50 -7.37
CA PRO A 135 -3.40 6.16 -5.95
C PRO A 135 -3.32 7.37 -5.02
N ILE A 136 -2.60 8.43 -5.40
CA ILE A 136 -2.35 9.61 -4.57
C ILE A 136 -3.58 10.50 -4.31
N VAL A 137 -4.71 10.23 -4.99
CA VAL A 137 -5.99 10.90 -4.79
C VAL A 137 -7.12 9.92 -4.47
N ASN A 138 -6.79 8.64 -4.28
CA ASN A 138 -7.76 7.60 -3.95
C ASN A 138 -7.90 7.50 -2.43
N ASP A 139 -9.12 7.65 -1.93
CA ASP A 139 -9.49 7.68 -0.50
C ASP A 139 -9.46 6.31 0.19
N VAL A 140 -9.21 5.25 -0.58
CA VAL A 140 -8.89 3.91 -0.07
C VAL A 140 -7.38 3.68 -0.06
N GLU A 141 -6.63 4.26 -1.00
CA GLU A 141 -5.19 3.95 -1.18
C GLU A 141 -4.28 4.90 -0.40
N MET A 142 -4.28 6.21 -0.68
CA MET A 142 -3.30 7.16 -0.13
C MET A 142 -3.88 8.52 0.29
N ALA A 143 -5.17 8.78 0.08
CA ALA A 143 -5.72 10.12 0.20
C ALA A 143 -6.95 10.19 1.11
N HIS A 144 -7.47 11.40 1.28
CA HIS A 144 -8.75 11.66 1.93
C HIS A 144 -9.84 11.90 0.88
N VAL A 145 -11.10 11.86 1.30
CA VAL A 145 -12.22 12.23 0.43
C VAL A 145 -12.03 13.67 -0.05
N GLY A 146 -12.01 13.86 -1.37
CA GLY A 146 -11.92 15.19 -1.98
C GLY A 146 -10.51 15.70 -2.26
N GLU A 147 -9.47 14.92 -1.96
CA GLU A 147 -8.10 15.29 -2.35
C GLU A 147 -7.97 15.37 -3.87
N SER A 148 -7.14 16.30 -4.33
CA SER A 148 -6.89 16.52 -5.75
C SER A 148 -5.40 16.47 -6.07
N LEU A 149 -5.06 16.21 -7.33
CA LEU A 149 -3.66 16.24 -7.77
C LEU A 149 -3.02 17.61 -7.45
N GLY A 150 -3.75 18.70 -7.64
CA GLY A 150 -3.28 20.04 -7.30
C GLY A 150 -3.00 20.21 -5.79
N GLY A 151 -3.82 19.62 -4.93
CA GLY A 151 -3.61 19.59 -3.47
C GLY A 151 -2.31 18.88 -3.10
N VAL A 152 -2.10 17.67 -3.64
CA VAL A 152 -0.86 16.90 -3.43
C VAL A 152 0.36 17.70 -3.90
N MET A 153 0.32 18.28 -5.11
CA MET A 153 1.45 19.03 -5.64
C MET A 153 1.74 20.28 -4.81
N ALA A 154 0.70 20.99 -4.34
CA ALA A 154 0.85 22.16 -3.48
C ALA A 154 1.50 21.80 -2.14
N ARG A 155 1.05 20.71 -1.49
CA ARG A 155 1.63 20.22 -0.23
C ARG A 155 3.12 19.90 -0.38
N LEU A 156 3.49 19.21 -1.47
CA LEU A 156 4.90 18.89 -1.75
C LEU A 156 5.81 20.11 -1.86
N THR A 157 5.29 21.31 -2.18
CA THR A 157 6.13 22.53 -2.23
C THR A 157 6.68 22.95 -0.86
N THR A 158 6.02 22.55 0.22
CA THR A 158 6.41 22.83 1.61
C THR A 158 6.89 21.59 2.35
N THR A 159 6.73 20.39 1.76
CA THR A 159 7.20 19.14 2.34
C THR A 159 8.71 18.98 2.22
N ALA A 160 9.33 18.54 3.31
CA ALA A 160 10.71 18.09 3.32
C ALA A 160 10.82 16.65 2.78
N PRO A 161 11.65 16.40 1.74
CA PRO A 161 11.74 15.07 1.14
C PRO A 161 12.22 14.01 2.13
N LEU A 162 11.51 12.88 2.19
CA LEU A 162 11.80 11.71 3.04
C LEU A 162 11.97 12.04 4.53
N ARG A 163 11.29 13.08 5.04
CA ARG A 163 11.40 13.50 6.44
C ARG A 163 11.07 12.38 7.44
N LEU A 164 10.10 11.55 7.10
CA LEU A 164 9.65 10.46 7.98
C LEU A 164 10.53 9.21 7.87
N ALA A 165 11.13 8.99 6.69
CA ALA A 165 11.85 7.78 6.37
C ALA A 165 13.17 7.63 7.15
N GLU A 166 13.58 6.38 7.36
CA GLU A 166 14.86 6.01 7.95
C GLU A 166 15.73 5.24 6.95
N GLY A 167 16.98 4.95 7.30
CA GLY A 167 17.83 4.06 6.49
C GLY A 167 18.03 4.52 5.06
N ILE A 168 17.91 5.83 4.77
CA ILE A 168 17.99 6.38 3.41
C ILE A 168 19.33 5.97 2.78
N PRO A 169 19.33 5.27 1.61
CA PRO A 169 20.55 4.89 0.92
C PRO A 169 21.50 6.08 0.72
N ALA A 170 22.79 5.89 0.94
CA ALA A 170 23.77 6.99 0.99
C ALA A 170 23.81 7.82 -0.30
N ASP A 171 23.60 7.18 -1.44
CA ASP A 171 23.51 7.84 -2.75
C ASP A 171 22.24 8.68 -2.91
N LEU A 172 21.10 8.24 -2.37
CA LEU A 172 19.85 8.99 -2.33
C LEU A 172 19.94 10.14 -1.33
N SER A 173 20.50 9.91 -0.15
CA SER A 173 20.75 10.94 0.87
C SER A 173 21.68 12.04 0.34
N SER A 174 22.80 11.65 -0.29
CA SER A 174 23.72 12.59 -0.95
C SER A 174 23.07 13.32 -2.12
N TRP A 175 22.14 12.69 -2.83
CA TRP A 175 21.37 13.37 -3.87
C TRP A 175 20.36 14.35 -3.26
N ILE A 176 19.64 14.03 -2.19
CA ILE A 176 18.70 14.98 -1.56
C ILE A 176 19.47 16.16 -0.97
N ALA A 177 20.51 15.89 -0.18
CA ALA A 177 21.42 16.89 0.40
C ALA A 177 20.70 18.08 1.07
N GLY A 178 19.63 17.81 1.82
CA GLY A 178 18.84 18.81 2.54
C GLY A 178 18.00 19.75 1.64
N ARG A 179 17.94 19.49 0.34
CA ARG A 179 17.15 20.29 -0.61
C ARG A 179 15.65 20.02 -0.47
N SER A 180 14.87 21.06 -0.71
CA SER A 180 13.41 21.01 -0.81
C SER A 180 12.96 20.35 -2.12
N TYR A 181 11.70 19.89 -2.21
CA TYR A 181 11.17 19.37 -3.46
C TYR A 181 11.27 20.37 -4.62
N PRO A 182 10.93 21.68 -4.49
CA PRO A 182 11.14 22.64 -5.58
C PRO A 182 12.58 22.67 -6.13
N GLU A 183 13.60 22.55 -5.28
CA GLU A 183 14.99 22.47 -5.73
C GLU A 183 15.29 21.14 -6.43
N LEU A 184 14.73 20.02 -5.93
CA LEU A 184 14.86 18.70 -6.57
C LEU A 184 14.14 18.64 -7.93
N PHE A 185 12.99 19.29 -8.07
CA PHE A 185 12.28 19.47 -9.34
C PHE A 185 13.07 20.38 -10.29
N THR A 186 13.70 21.45 -9.78
CA THR A 186 14.61 22.28 -10.58
C THR A 186 15.76 21.46 -11.15
N GLN A 187 16.37 20.60 -10.32
CA GLN A 187 17.43 19.70 -10.77
C GLN A 187 16.97 18.72 -11.86
N ALA A 188 15.74 18.20 -11.77
CA ALA A 188 15.23 17.16 -12.66
C ALA A 188 14.59 17.70 -13.95
N PHE A 189 13.92 18.85 -13.86
CA PHE A 189 13.07 19.41 -14.92
C PHE A 189 13.44 20.85 -15.32
N GLY A 190 14.41 21.48 -14.66
CA GLY A 190 14.83 22.86 -14.94
C GLY A 190 13.88 23.93 -14.40
N THR A 191 12.91 23.57 -13.57
CA THR A 191 11.94 24.49 -12.95
C THR A 191 11.53 23.99 -11.56
N PRO A 192 11.26 24.89 -10.59
CA PRO A 192 10.76 24.52 -9.27
C PRO A 192 9.31 24.04 -9.26
N ASP A 193 8.58 24.27 -10.36
CA ASP A 193 7.16 23.98 -10.46
C ASP A 193 6.87 22.48 -10.36
N ILE A 194 6.16 22.09 -9.30
CA ILE A 194 5.65 20.75 -9.08
C ILE A 194 4.27 20.64 -9.77
N THR A 195 4.18 19.80 -10.81
CA THR A 195 2.95 19.55 -11.58
C THR A 195 2.64 18.07 -11.60
N ALA A 196 1.37 17.70 -11.79
CA ALA A 196 0.96 16.30 -11.82
C ALA A 196 1.72 15.52 -12.91
N ALA A 197 1.94 16.15 -14.07
CA ALA A 197 2.73 15.58 -15.15
C ALA A 197 4.19 15.32 -14.75
N ARG A 198 4.87 16.27 -14.10
CA ARG A 198 6.28 16.10 -13.68
C ARG A 198 6.42 15.08 -12.57
N PHE A 199 5.47 15.06 -11.62
CA PHE A 199 5.39 14.03 -10.59
C PHE A 199 5.27 12.63 -11.21
N ALA A 200 4.31 12.44 -12.13
CA ALA A 200 4.11 11.17 -12.84
C ALA A 200 5.36 10.73 -13.61
N MET A 201 5.98 11.64 -14.37
CA MET A 201 7.21 11.35 -15.12
C MET A 201 8.40 11.02 -14.20
N ALA A 202 8.49 11.65 -13.03
CA ALA A 202 9.54 11.36 -12.06
C ALA A 202 9.39 9.93 -11.51
N LEU A 203 8.20 9.56 -11.01
CA LEU A 203 7.89 8.21 -10.53
C LEU A 203 8.11 7.15 -11.62
N ALA A 204 7.55 7.37 -12.81
CA ALA A 204 7.70 6.45 -13.93
C ALA A 204 9.17 6.27 -14.34
N SER A 205 9.99 7.33 -14.26
CA SER A 205 11.44 7.23 -14.50
C SER A 205 12.17 6.38 -13.47
N TYR A 206 11.70 6.33 -12.22
CA TYR A 206 12.24 5.43 -11.20
C TYR A 206 11.73 4.00 -11.41
N GLN A 207 10.44 3.80 -11.65
CA GLN A 207 9.87 2.47 -11.89
C GLN A 207 10.50 1.77 -13.11
N ARG A 208 10.87 2.50 -14.17
CA ARG A 208 11.63 1.95 -15.31
C ARG A 208 13.04 1.46 -14.94
N SER A 209 13.59 1.88 -13.81
CA SER A 209 14.89 1.41 -13.32
C SER A 209 14.80 0.11 -12.49
N LEU A 210 13.60 -0.29 -12.06
CA LEU A 210 13.35 -1.47 -11.23
C LEU A 210 13.34 -2.75 -12.08
N VAL A 211 14.51 -3.08 -12.65
CA VAL A 211 14.68 -4.21 -13.56
C VAL A 211 15.26 -5.43 -12.85
N ALA A 212 14.51 -6.53 -12.87
CA ALA A 212 14.92 -7.86 -12.38
C ALA A 212 15.28 -8.77 -13.57
N ASP A 213 16.59 -8.95 -13.79
CA ASP A 213 17.20 -9.63 -14.95
C ASP A 213 18.36 -10.58 -14.57
N GLN A 214 18.46 -10.97 -13.29
CA GLN A 214 19.56 -11.81 -12.76
C GLN A 214 19.07 -13.07 -12.04
N THR A 215 17.99 -13.67 -12.56
CA THR A 215 17.46 -14.94 -12.04
C THR A 215 18.35 -16.14 -12.42
N PRO A 216 18.23 -17.30 -11.74
CA PRO A 216 18.88 -18.53 -12.20
C PRO A 216 18.46 -18.93 -13.62
N LEU A 217 17.21 -18.67 -14.04
CA LEU A 217 16.79 -18.87 -15.42
C LEU A 217 17.55 -17.96 -16.39
N ASP A 218 17.75 -16.67 -16.06
CA ASP A 218 18.53 -15.75 -16.89
C ASP A 218 19.99 -16.21 -17.05
N ASN A 219 20.59 -16.77 -15.99
CA ASN A 219 21.94 -17.34 -16.04
C ASN A 219 22.00 -18.61 -16.90
N GLU A 220 21.03 -19.52 -16.75
CA GLU A 220 20.89 -20.72 -17.58
C GLU A 220 20.79 -20.36 -19.06
N LEU A 221 19.94 -19.38 -19.41
CA LEU A 221 19.74 -18.92 -20.79
C LEU A 221 20.97 -18.22 -21.39
N ARG A 222 21.83 -17.65 -20.55
CA ARG A 222 23.15 -17.10 -20.95
C ARG A 222 24.25 -18.17 -21.02
N GLY A 223 23.91 -19.45 -20.83
CA GLY A 223 24.84 -20.57 -20.94
C GLY A 223 25.59 -20.90 -19.66
N THR A 224 25.16 -20.38 -18.50
CA THR A 224 25.70 -20.74 -17.18
C THR A 224 24.76 -21.70 -16.48
N PRO A 225 25.06 -23.02 -16.40
CA PRO A 225 24.17 -24.00 -15.78
C PRO A 225 23.83 -23.62 -14.34
N SER A 226 22.58 -23.25 -14.10
CA SER A 226 22.09 -22.65 -12.85
C SER A 226 20.81 -23.33 -12.35
N LEU A 227 20.18 -24.16 -13.18
CA LEU A 227 18.99 -24.93 -12.80
C LEU A 227 19.32 -26.37 -12.37
N THR A 228 18.69 -26.81 -11.29
CA THR A 228 18.72 -28.21 -10.84
C THR A 228 17.99 -29.12 -11.85
N PRO A 229 18.20 -30.45 -11.82
CA PRO A 229 17.44 -31.37 -12.67
C PRO A 229 15.93 -31.25 -12.50
N GLN A 230 15.45 -31.02 -11.28
CA GLN A 230 14.03 -30.88 -10.98
C GLN A 230 13.46 -29.58 -11.59
N GLU A 231 14.17 -28.45 -11.43
CA GLU A 231 13.76 -27.16 -12.01
C GLU A 231 13.74 -27.22 -13.55
N ARG A 232 14.67 -27.97 -14.16
CA ARG A 232 14.66 -28.22 -15.61
C ARG A 232 13.47 -29.08 -16.05
N ALA A 233 13.13 -30.12 -15.29
CA ALA A 233 11.91 -30.89 -15.53
C ALA A 233 10.65 -30.01 -15.41
N GLY A 234 10.61 -29.13 -14.41
CA GLY A 234 9.53 -28.16 -14.21
C GLY A 234 9.36 -27.19 -15.38
N ARG A 235 10.47 -26.64 -15.91
CA ARG A 235 10.46 -25.81 -17.12
C ARG A 235 9.92 -26.56 -18.34
N GLN A 236 10.22 -27.85 -18.45
CA GLN A 236 9.68 -28.69 -19.52
C GLN A 236 8.17 -28.89 -19.36
N VAL A 237 7.68 -29.13 -18.13
CA VAL A 237 6.24 -29.18 -17.84
C VAL A 237 5.57 -27.84 -18.18
N PHE A 238 6.13 -26.71 -17.78
CA PHE A 238 5.63 -25.37 -18.08
C PHE A 238 5.45 -25.14 -19.58
N THR A 239 6.44 -25.55 -20.38
CA THR A 239 6.39 -25.38 -21.84
C THR A 239 5.37 -26.33 -22.48
N ASN A 240 5.40 -27.62 -22.10
CA ASN A 240 4.59 -28.65 -22.74
C ASN A 240 3.10 -28.60 -22.34
N SER A 241 2.79 -27.99 -21.19
CA SER A 241 1.42 -27.88 -20.67
C SER A 241 0.69 -26.63 -21.16
N GLY A 242 1.33 -25.78 -21.97
CA GLY A 242 0.73 -24.59 -22.56
C GLY A 242 0.86 -23.31 -21.73
N CYS A 243 1.49 -23.34 -20.55
CA CYS A 243 1.69 -22.16 -19.69
C CYS A 243 2.45 -21.05 -20.44
N ALA A 244 3.46 -21.43 -21.22
CA ALA A 244 4.26 -20.51 -22.04
C ALA A 244 3.47 -19.81 -23.16
N GLY A 245 2.24 -20.25 -23.47
CA GLY A 245 1.37 -19.59 -24.46
C GLY A 245 0.91 -18.21 -24.01
N CYS A 246 0.67 -18.02 -22.72
CA CYS A 246 0.38 -16.71 -22.11
C CYS A 246 1.58 -16.18 -21.33
N HIS A 247 2.34 -17.04 -20.66
CA HIS A 247 3.52 -16.66 -19.87
C HIS A 247 4.83 -16.91 -20.61
N GLY A 248 4.93 -16.36 -21.83
CA GLY A 248 6.09 -16.52 -22.71
C GLY A 248 7.07 -15.34 -22.66
N GLY A 249 8.17 -15.49 -23.41
CA GLY A 249 9.13 -14.40 -23.64
C GLY A 249 9.94 -13.97 -22.42
N ALA A 250 10.62 -12.82 -22.54
CA ALA A 250 11.53 -12.33 -21.51
C ALA A 250 10.82 -11.95 -20.20
N LEU A 251 9.56 -11.51 -20.27
CA LEU A 251 8.76 -11.12 -19.11
C LEU A 251 7.92 -12.26 -18.53
N LEU A 252 7.87 -13.43 -19.17
CA LEU A 252 6.94 -14.50 -18.81
C LEU A 252 5.47 -14.00 -18.75
N SER A 253 5.11 -13.21 -19.76
CA SER A 253 3.79 -12.60 -19.97
C SER A 253 3.67 -12.23 -21.45
N ASP A 254 2.45 -12.33 -21.98
CA ASP A 254 2.07 -11.96 -23.33
C ASP A 254 1.50 -10.54 -23.43
N ASP A 255 1.48 -9.79 -22.32
CA ASP A 255 0.90 -8.44 -22.19
C ASP A 255 -0.58 -8.37 -22.65
N ASN A 256 -1.33 -9.48 -22.54
CA ASN A 256 -2.75 -9.58 -22.91
C ASN A 256 -3.68 -9.84 -21.73
N PHE A 257 -4.99 -9.78 -22.02
CA PHE A 257 -6.07 -9.96 -21.06
C PHE A 257 -6.80 -11.27 -21.31
N HIS A 258 -6.96 -12.07 -20.27
CA HIS A 258 -7.62 -13.38 -20.37
C HIS A 258 -8.60 -13.58 -19.22
N TYR A 259 -9.76 -14.14 -19.51
CA TYR A 259 -10.64 -14.71 -18.49
C TYR A 259 -10.26 -16.17 -18.28
N ILE A 260 -9.78 -16.50 -17.08
CA ILE A 260 -9.26 -17.82 -16.74
C ILE A 260 -10.14 -18.61 -15.77
N GLY A 261 -11.30 -18.08 -15.38
CA GLY A 261 -12.23 -18.79 -14.50
C GLY A 261 -11.83 -18.81 -13.01
N VAL A 262 -11.14 -17.79 -12.50
CA VAL A 262 -10.82 -17.65 -11.05
C VAL A 262 -12.05 -17.27 -10.23
N ARG A 263 -12.99 -16.51 -10.79
CA ARG A 263 -14.28 -16.15 -10.17
C ARG A 263 -15.34 -16.01 -11.25
N PRO A 264 -16.65 -15.93 -10.94
CA PRO A 264 -17.68 -15.63 -11.93
C PRO A 264 -17.31 -14.39 -12.74
N GLN A 265 -17.51 -14.41 -14.07
CA GLN A 265 -17.08 -13.32 -14.97
C GLN A 265 -17.62 -11.91 -14.64
N ASN A 266 -18.69 -11.84 -13.85
CA ASN A 266 -19.33 -10.57 -13.47
C ASN A 266 -19.01 -10.15 -12.02
N ALA A 267 -18.24 -10.94 -11.27
CA ALA A 267 -17.80 -10.61 -9.92
C ALA A 267 -16.84 -9.40 -9.93
N ASP A 268 -16.14 -9.18 -11.04
CA ASP A 268 -15.41 -7.96 -11.34
C ASP A 268 -15.43 -7.75 -12.86
N ALA A 269 -15.73 -6.53 -13.29
CA ALA A 269 -15.76 -6.19 -14.70
C ALA A 269 -14.44 -6.50 -15.43
N GLY A 270 -13.30 -6.35 -14.75
CA GLY A 270 -11.97 -6.50 -15.35
C GLY A 270 -11.80 -5.56 -16.55
N ARG A 271 -11.19 -6.06 -17.62
CA ARG A 271 -10.93 -5.31 -18.86
C ARG A 271 -12.20 -4.73 -19.51
N PHE A 272 -13.36 -5.38 -19.34
CA PHE A 272 -14.66 -4.84 -19.81
C PHE A 272 -14.95 -3.44 -19.24
N GLY A 273 -14.52 -3.14 -18.01
CA GLY A 273 -14.68 -1.81 -17.42
C GLY A 273 -13.94 -0.70 -18.17
N VAL A 274 -12.93 -1.07 -18.98
CA VAL A 274 -12.13 -0.15 -19.80
C VAL A 274 -12.63 -0.11 -21.24
N THR A 275 -12.99 -1.25 -21.82
CA THR A 275 -13.29 -1.37 -23.26
C THR A 275 -14.78 -1.35 -23.59
N GLY A 276 -15.64 -1.74 -22.65
CA GLY A 276 -17.07 -2.00 -22.89
C GLY A 276 -17.36 -3.21 -23.78
N ALA A 277 -16.36 -4.02 -24.15
CA ALA A 277 -16.52 -5.13 -25.09
C ALA A 277 -16.83 -6.45 -24.36
N ASN A 278 -17.93 -7.13 -24.71
CA ASN A 278 -18.35 -8.37 -24.05
C ASN A 278 -17.27 -9.48 -23.96
N PRO A 279 -16.38 -9.69 -24.95
CA PRO A 279 -15.28 -10.64 -24.83
C PRO A 279 -14.30 -10.36 -23.69
N ASP A 280 -14.23 -9.12 -23.19
CA ASP A 280 -13.29 -8.69 -22.14
C ASP A 280 -13.85 -8.83 -20.71
N ARG A 281 -15.06 -9.39 -20.55
CA ARG A 281 -15.70 -9.52 -19.23
C ARG A 281 -14.89 -10.39 -18.28
N GLY A 282 -14.55 -9.85 -17.12
CA GLY A 282 -13.76 -10.52 -16.09
C GLY A 282 -12.32 -10.83 -16.53
N ALA A 283 -11.91 -10.41 -17.72
CA ALA A 283 -10.56 -10.65 -18.21
C ALA A 283 -9.58 -9.75 -17.46
N MET A 284 -8.46 -10.34 -17.04
CA MET A 284 -7.39 -9.65 -16.32
C MET A 284 -6.09 -9.76 -17.11
N HIS A 285 -5.24 -8.75 -16.96
CA HIS A 285 -3.89 -8.73 -17.50
C HIS A 285 -3.10 -9.94 -17.03
N THR A 286 -2.32 -10.53 -17.93
CA THR A 286 -1.43 -11.65 -17.62
C THR A 286 -0.19 -11.11 -16.92
N PRO A 287 -0.03 -11.33 -15.60
CA PRO A 287 1.09 -10.76 -14.88
C PRO A 287 2.40 -11.44 -15.30
N SER A 288 3.52 -10.74 -15.13
CA SER A 288 4.84 -11.38 -15.21
C SER A 288 4.95 -12.48 -14.15
N LEU A 289 5.51 -13.64 -14.53
CA LEU A 289 5.90 -14.67 -13.55
C LEU A 289 7.32 -14.50 -13.02
N ARG A 290 8.04 -13.45 -13.40
CA ARG A 290 9.31 -13.14 -12.74
C ARG A 290 9.02 -12.92 -11.25
N HIS A 291 9.89 -13.48 -10.40
CA HIS A 291 9.87 -13.39 -8.93
C HIS A 291 8.51 -13.72 -8.28
N VAL A 292 7.69 -14.53 -8.96
CA VAL A 292 6.32 -14.85 -8.51
C VAL A 292 6.29 -15.54 -7.14
N GLU A 293 7.36 -16.23 -6.75
CA GLU A 293 7.50 -16.82 -5.40
C GLU A 293 7.29 -15.82 -4.25
N LEU A 294 7.59 -14.55 -4.49
CA LEU A 294 7.57 -13.51 -3.47
C LEU A 294 6.22 -12.76 -3.38
N SER A 295 5.30 -12.99 -4.32
CA SER A 295 4.12 -12.15 -4.51
C SER A 295 2.81 -12.85 -4.12
N ALA A 296 2.85 -13.74 -3.12
CA ALA A 296 1.62 -14.29 -2.56
C ALA A 296 0.83 -13.19 -1.80
N PRO A 297 -0.51 -13.29 -1.74
CA PRO A 297 -1.36 -14.28 -2.40
C PRO A 297 -1.54 -14.03 -3.90
N TYR A 298 -1.97 -15.05 -4.64
CA TYR A 298 -1.99 -15.06 -6.11
C TYR A 298 -3.35 -14.73 -6.71
N MET A 299 -3.32 -14.34 -7.99
CA MET A 299 -4.44 -13.83 -8.80
C MET A 299 -4.84 -12.40 -8.43
N ALA A 300 -5.61 -11.74 -9.31
CA ALA A 300 -6.04 -10.35 -9.12
C ALA A 300 -6.86 -10.11 -7.83
N ASN A 301 -7.45 -11.16 -7.25
CA ASN A 301 -8.22 -11.10 -6.00
C ASN A 301 -7.54 -11.84 -4.83
N GLY A 302 -6.30 -12.31 -4.99
CA GLY A 302 -5.58 -13.01 -3.91
C GLY A 302 -6.19 -14.36 -3.50
N ARG A 303 -6.89 -15.05 -4.41
CA ARG A 303 -7.65 -16.27 -4.09
C ARG A 303 -6.79 -17.44 -3.60
N PHE A 304 -5.54 -17.53 -4.03
CA PHE A 304 -4.66 -18.66 -3.71
C PHE A 304 -3.50 -18.21 -2.82
N ALA A 305 -3.24 -18.95 -1.75
CA ALA A 305 -2.15 -18.69 -0.81
C ALA A 305 -0.80 -19.20 -1.34
N THR A 306 -0.81 -20.26 -2.16
CA THR A 306 0.39 -21.01 -2.55
C THR A 306 0.48 -21.23 -4.06
N LEU A 307 1.70 -21.40 -4.58
CA LEU A 307 1.91 -21.76 -5.99
C LEU A 307 1.36 -23.16 -6.29
N GLU A 308 1.35 -24.04 -5.29
CA GLU A 308 0.75 -25.35 -5.34
C GLU A 308 -0.76 -25.25 -5.66
N GLU A 309 -1.50 -24.38 -4.97
CA GLU A 309 -2.91 -24.10 -5.25
C GLU A 309 -3.13 -23.50 -6.65
N VAL A 310 -2.23 -22.61 -7.09
CA VAL A 310 -2.26 -22.05 -8.45
C VAL A 310 -2.08 -23.14 -9.50
N VAL A 311 -1.12 -24.05 -9.32
CA VAL A 311 -0.89 -25.18 -10.22
C VAL A 311 -2.09 -26.12 -10.22
N ASP A 312 -2.67 -26.43 -9.06
CA ASP A 312 -3.88 -27.23 -8.97
C ASP A 312 -5.09 -26.57 -9.63
N PHE A 313 -5.16 -25.23 -9.63
CA PHE A 313 -6.21 -24.47 -10.31
C PHE A 313 -6.14 -24.60 -11.83
N TYR A 314 -4.95 -24.46 -12.40
CA TYR A 314 -4.78 -24.68 -13.83
C TYR A 314 -4.93 -26.16 -14.21
N ASP A 315 -4.47 -27.08 -13.37
CA ASP A 315 -4.58 -28.52 -13.65
C ASP A 315 -6.02 -29.02 -13.78
N ARG A 316 -6.95 -28.43 -13.01
CA ARG A 316 -8.39 -28.73 -13.09
C ARG A 316 -9.15 -27.92 -14.15
N GLY A 317 -8.48 -26.97 -14.82
CA GLY A 317 -9.06 -26.20 -15.92
C GLY A 317 -9.90 -24.99 -15.50
N GLY A 318 -9.57 -24.35 -14.38
CA GLY A 318 -10.35 -23.23 -13.84
C GLY A 318 -11.56 -23.67 -13.01
N ASP A 319 -12.13 -22.74 -12.24
CA ASP A 319 -13.25 -23.03 -11.33
C ASP A 319 -14.60 -22.52 -11.87
N PHE A 320 -14.57 -21.57 -12.80
CA PHE A 320 -15.75 -20.96 -13.40
C PHE A 320 -15.65 -20.96 -14.93
N THR A 321 -16.79 -21.19 -15.58
CA THR A 321 -16.88 -21.23 -17.04
C THR A 321 -17.71 -20.06 -17.56
N ALA A 322 -17.35 -19.58 -18.74
CA ALA A 322 -18.01 -18.48 -19.43
C ALA A 322 -17.76 -18.59 -20.95
N PRO A 323 -18.57 -17.93 -21.81
CA PRO A 323 -18.36 -17.96 -23.26
C PRO A 323 -17.00 -17.42 -23.72
N ASN A 324 -16.36 -16.54 -22.94
CA ASN A 324 -15.05 -15.96 -23.21
C ASN A 324 -13.90 -16.61 -22.40
N LEU A 325 -14.13 -17.79 -21.78
CA LEU A 325 -13.05 -18.55 -21.13
C LEU A 325 -11.92 -18.80 -22.13
N ALA A 326 -10.69 -18.44 -21.74
CA ALA A 326 -9.54 -18.55 -22.61
C ALA A 326 -9.35 -20.01 -23.09
N PRO A 327 -9.17 -20.27 -24.40
CA PRO A 327 -9.14 -21.64 -24.95
C PRO A 327 -8.06 -22.56 -24.37
N GLY A 328 -6.99 -21.99 -23.81
CA GLY A 328 -5.91 -22.72 -23.15
C GLY A 328 -6.28 -23.27 -21.76
N ILE A 329 -7.39 -22.80 -21.18
CA ILE A 329 -7.84 -23.20 -19.85
C ILE A 329 -8.69 -24.47 -19.95
N ARG A 330 -8.07 -25.59 -19.57
CA ARG A 330 -8.62 -26.94 -19.65
C ARG A 330 -7.91 -27.86 -18.66
N PRO A 331 -8.51 -29.01 -18.28
CA PRO A 331 -7.81 -29.99 -17.48
C PRO A 331 -6.47 -30.41 -18.13
N LEU A 332 -5.40 -30.39 -17.33
CA LEU A 332 -4.04 -30.69 -17.80
C LEU A 332 -3.65 -32.15 -17.48
N ASN A 333 -4.27 -32.75 -16.46
CA ASN A 333 -3.99 -34.12 -15.99
C ASN A 333 -2.52 -34.33 -15.62
N LEU A 334 -1.93 -33.35 -14.95
CA LEU A 334 -0.55 -33.41 -14.48
C LEU A 334 -0.43 -34.48 -13.39
N THR A 335 0.62 -35.30 -13.50
CA THR A 335 1.00 -36.21 -12.41
C THR A 335 1.48 -35.40 -11.20
N ALA A 336 1.43 -36.00 -10.01
CA ALA A 336 1.93 -35.36 -8.79
C ALA A 336 3.38 -34.86 -8.93
N GLN A 337 4.24 -35.63 -9.60
CA GLN A 337 5.62 -35.23 -9.87
C GLN A 337 5.71 -34.03 -10.82
N GLN A 338 4.88 -33.98 -11.87
CA GLN A 338 4.88 -32.82 -12.77
C GLN A 338 4.44 -31.54 -12.07
N LYS A 339 3.49 -31.64 -11.12
CA LYS A 339 3.08 -30.49 -10.30
C LYS A 339 4.21 -30.01 -9.41
N THR A 340 4.89 -30.91 -8.68
CA THR A 340 6.01 -30.53 -7.81
C THR A 340 7.18 -29.96 -8.60
N ASP A 341 7.49 -30.51 -9.78
CA ASP A 341 8.51 -30.00 -10.67
C ASP A 341 8.15 -28.60 -11.20
N LEU A 342 6.90 -28.39 -11.63
CA LEU A 342 6.41 -27.10 -12.10
C LEU A 342 6.49 -26.03 -11.01
N VAL A 343 6.08 -26.35 -9.78
CA VAL A 343 6.22 -25.43 -8.63
C VAL A 343 7.69 -25.13 -8.35
N ALA A 344 8.59 -26.12 -8.40
CA ALA A 344 10.02 -25.89 -8.23
C ALA A 344 10.57 -24.94 -9.31
N PHE A 345 10.05 -25.00 -10.54
CA PHE A 345 10.39 -24.05 -11.60
C PHE A 345 9.87 -22.64 -11.35
N LEU A 346 8.65 -22.47 -10.84
CA LEU A 346 8.05 -21.16 -10.58
C LEU A 346 8.67 -20.41 -9.38
N LYS A 347 9.41 -21.12 -8.52
CA LYS A 347 10.09 -20.59 -7.35
C LYS A 347 11.46 -19.95 -7.71
N ARG A 348 12.53 -20.39 -7.04
CA ARG A 348 13.92 -19.94 -7.21
C ARG A 348 14.35 -19.64 -8.65
N PRO A 349 14.03 -20.44 -9.69
CA PRO A 349 14.46 -20.15 -11.05
C PRO A 349 14.01 -18.81 -11.61
N LEU A 350 12.87 -18.29 -11.14
CA LEU A 350 12.29 -17.03 -11.60
C LEU A 350 12.58 -15.86 -10.66
N THR A 351 13.16 -16.11 -9.48
CA THR A 351 13.39 -15.10 -8.43
C THR A 351 14.77 -14.47 -8.57
N ASP A 352 14.81 -13.13 -8.67
CA ASP A 352 16.07 -12.36 -8.69
C ASP A 352 16.60 -12.19 -7.25
N PRO A 353 17.81 -12.66 -6.92
CA PRO A 353 18.36 -12.56 -5.56
C PRO A 353 18.49 -11.12 -5.04
N ARG A 354 18.54 -10.12 -5.92
CA ARG A 354 18.63 -8.71 -5.54
C ARG A 354 17.32 -8.17 -4.96
N LEU A 355 16.17 -8.77 -5.30
CA LEU A 355 14.88 -8.44 -4.66
C LEU A 355 14.87 -8.91 -3.20
N VAL A 356 15.31 -10.15 -2.96
CA VAL A 356 15.33 -10.76 -1.62
C VAL A 356 16.31 -10.03 -0.69
N SER A 357 17.45 -9.58 -1.24
CA SER A 357 18.46 -8.84 -0.49
C SER A 357 18.25 -7.33 -0.51
N GLU A 358 17.24 -6.83 -1.24
CA GLU A 358 16.94 -5.41 -1.42
C GLU A 358 18.19 -4.59 -1.82
N THR A 359 18.95 -5.12 -2.79
CA THR A 359 20.21 -4.53 -3.27
C THR A 359 20.13 -3.98 -4.69
N GLY A 360 21.11 -3.17 -5.07
CA GLY A 360 21.21 -2.61 -6.41
C GLY A 360 20.04 -1.67 -6.73
N PRO A 361 19.27 -1.89 -7.81
CA PRO A 361 18.13 -1.03 -8.15
C PRO A 361 16.98 -1.12 -7.13
N PHE A 362 16.99 -2.12 -6.25
CA PHE A 362 15.97 -2.34 -5.23
C PHE A 362 16.35 -1.80 -3.86
N ALA A 363 17.51 -1.15 -3.70
CA ALA A 363 17.85 -0.48 -2.46
C ALA A 363 16.92 0.71 -2.20
N HIS A 364 16.37 0.80 -1.00
CA HIS A 364 15.39 1.83 -0.63
C HIS A 364 15.51 2.28 0.83
N PRO A 365 14.95 3.45 1.19
CA PRO A 365 14.74 3.84 2.58
C PRO A 365 13.78 2.90 3.31
N SER A 366 13.89 2.81 4.64
CA SER A 366 12.86 2.23 5.50
C SER A 366 11.71 3.22 5.68
N LEU A 367 10.48 2.72 5.65
CA LEU A 367 9.27 3.52 5.86
C LEU A 367 9.06 3.80 7.35
N PHE A 368 8.48 4.95 7.70
CA PHE A 368 8.16 5.30 9.08
C PHE A 368 7.15 4.33 9.69
N ALA A 369 6.13 3.92 8.92
CA ALA A 369 5.13 2.95 9.37
C ALA A 369 5.73 1.59 9.75
N GLU A 370 6.94 1.26 9.27
CA GLU A 370 7.67 0.03 9.60
C GLU A 370 8.60 0.18 10.81
N SER A 371 8.79 1.41 11.29
CA SER A 371 9.73 1.74 12.37
C SER A 371 9.15 1.49 13.77
N ASN A 372 10.02 1.60 14.79
CA ASN A 372 9.59 1.65 16.20
C ASN A 372 9.04 3.01 16.64
N ARG A 373 9.09 4.03 15.77
CA ARG A 373 8.56 5.37 16.04
C ARG A 373 7.10 5.55 15.62
N ALA A 374 6.58 4.66 14.76
CA ALA A 374 5.16 4.62 14.43
C ALA A 374 4.34 4.37 15.69
N PRO A 375 3.18 5.06 15.88
CA PRO A 375 2.30 4.81 17.01
C PRO A 375 1.88 3.34 17.11
N ARG A 376 1.85 2.81 18.33
CA ARG A 376 1.53 1.39 18.59
C ARG A 376 0.45 1.25 19.62
N SER A 377 -0.59 0.50 19.29
CA SER A 377 -1.61 0.06 20.24
C SER A 377 -1.09 -1.10 21.10
N ALA A 378 -1.33 -1.03 22.41
CA ALA A 378 -1.02 -2.12 23.34
C ALA A 378 -2.10 -2.31 24.42
N ASP A 379 -2.15 -3.52 24.96
CA ASP A 379 -3.06 -3.98 26.01
C ASP A 379 -4.56 -3.94 25.64
N VAL A 380 -5.41 -4.34 26.57
CA VAL A 380 -6.87 -4.22 26.46
C VAL A 380 -7.31 -3.05 27.34
N GLY A 381 -8.27 -2.28 26.85
CA GLY A 381 -8.90 -1.20 27.61
C GLY A 381 -9.78 -1.68 28.77
N VAL A 382 -10.41 -0.73 29.45
CA VAL A 382 -11.41 -0.98 30.49
C VAL A 382 -12.80 -0.78 29.87
N PRO A 383 -13.69 -1.79 29.92
CA PRO A 383 -15.02 -1.67 29.35
C PRO A 383 -15.89 -0.70 30.16
N ASP A 384 -16.79 -0.03 29.47
CA ASP A 384 -17.92 0.69 30.03
C ASP A 384 -18.78 -0.29 30.86
N LYS A 385 -19.15 0.11 32.08
CA LYS A 385 -19.88 -0.77 33.01
C LYS A 385 -21.34 -0.95 32.61
N SER A 386 -21.92 0.04 31.94
CA SER A 386 -23.33 0.04 31.54
C SER A 386 -23.57 -0.76 30.26
N THR A 387 -22.67 -0.64 29.28
CA THR A 387 -22.80 -1.24 27.95
C THR A 387 -21.90 -2.46 27.74
N GLY A 388 -20.83 -2.60 28.52
CA GLY A 388 -19.80 -3.63 28.33
C GLY A 388 -18.87 -3.37 27.13
N LEU A 389 -19.03 -2.23 26.44
CA LEU A 389 -18.18 -1.87 25.31
C LEU A 389 -16.82 -1.36 25.79
N THR A 390 -15.74 -1.80 25.16
CA THR A 390 -14.40 -1.25 25.38
C THR A 390 -14.08 -0.27 24.26
N PRO A 391 -13.88 1.03 24.57
CA PRO A 391 -13.50 2.00 23.55
C PRO A 391 -12.20 1.59 22.86
N GLU A 392 -12.14 1.76 21.54
CA GLU A 392 -10.96 1.50 20.73
C GLU A 392 -10.44 2.81 20.16
N LEU A 393 -9.23 3.20 20.56
CA LEU A 393 -8.54 4.39 20.08
C LEU A 393 -7.67 4.07 18.86
N ILE A 394 -7.75 4.87 17.82
CA ILE A 394 -7.01 4.70 16.57
C ILE A 394 -6.17 5.96 16.37
N ALA A 395 -4.87 5.77 16.25
CA ALA A 395 -3.90 6.84 16.00
C ALA A 395 -2.78 6.20 15.18
N LEU A 396 -2.82 6.37 13.86
CA LEU A 396 -1.88 5.73 12.94
C LEU A 396 -0.89 6.72 12.34
N GLU A 397 -1.28 8.00 12.31
CA GLU A 397 -0.53 9.05 11.63
C GLU A 397 0.73 9.47 12.40
N PRO A 398 1.76 9.98 11.70
CA PRO A 398 2.98 10.45 12.35
C PRO A 398 2.71 11.58 13.36
N PRO A 399 3.11 11.45 14.63
CA PRO A 399 2.87 12.42 15.70
C PRO A 399 3.77 13.67 15.57
N LEU A 400 3.53 14.46 14.52
CA LEU A 400 4.31 15.64 14.18
C LEU A 400 4.03 16.79 15.15
N ALA A 401 5.07 17.20 15.88
CA ALA A 401 4.98 18.21 16.93
C ALA A 401 5.11 19.63 16.39
N GLY A 402 4.24 20.54 16.82
CA GLY A 402 4.23 21.95 16.41
C GLY A 402 3.48 22.21 15.10
N THR A 403 2.71 21.24 14.61
CA THR A 403 1.81 21.37 13.48
C THR A 403 0.43 20.80 13.83
N SER A 404 -0.61 21.26 13.15
CA SER A 404 -1.95 20.68 13.21
C SER A 404 -2.18 19.59 12.15
N GLU A 405 -1.19 19.32 11.30
CA GLU A 405 -1.45 18.65 10.01
C GLU A 405 -1.59 17.12 10.06
N TYR A 406 -1.14 16.39 11.10
CA TYR A 406 -1.04 14.91 10.98
C TYR A 406 -1.12 14.07 12.27
N PHE A 407 -1.58 14.58 13.41
CA PHE A 407 -1.85 13.67 14.54
C PHE A 407 -3.34 13.57 14.78
N THR A 408 -4.01 12.91 13.84
CA THR A 408 -5.44 12.65 13.92
C THR A 408 -5.68 11.39 14.74
N ILE A 409 -6.68 11.45 15.62
CA ILE A 409 -7.17 10.30 16.37
C ILE A 409 -8.61 10.00 16.00
N GLY A 410 -8.96 8.73 16.06
CA GLY A 410 -10.32 8.21 15.95
C GLY A 410 -10.66 7.37 17.17
N LEU A 411 -11.90 7.39 17.61
CA LEU A 411 -12.43 6.54 18.66
C LEU A 411 -13.64 5.80 18.12
N GLN A 412 -13.73 4.49 18.37
CA GLN A 412 -14.92 3.70 18.10
C GLN A 412 -15.25 2.78 19.28
N PHE A 413 -16.42 2.13 19.24
CA PHE A 413 -16.93 1.27 20.32
C PHE A 413 -17.05 1.97 21.68
N ALA A 414 -17.31 3.27 21.68
CA ALA A 414 -17.67 3.99 22.89
C ALA A 414 -19.19 4.05 23.08
N ARG A 415 -19.64 4.48 24.25
CA ARG A 415 -21.06 4.82 24.48
C ARG A 415 -21.45 6.02 23.62
N ALA A 416 -22.64 6.02 23.04
CA ALA A 416 -23.13 7.11 22.20
C ALA A 416 -23.43 8.39 23.02
N GLY A 417 -23.09 9.56 22.49
CA GLY A 417 -23.30 10.87 23.14
C GLY A 417 -22.47 11.09 24.41
N ALA A 418 -21.44 10.27 24.65
CA ALA A 418 -20.59 10.37 25.82
C ALA A 418 -19.46 11.40 25.61
N THR A 419 -19.09 12.10 26.67
CA THR A 419 -17.91 12.95 26.69
C THR A 419 -16.66 12.07 26.71
N VAL A 420 -15.66 12.45 25.92
CA VAL A 420 -14.36 11.78 25.84
C VAL A 420 -13.27 12.77 26.24
N TYR A 421 -12.42 12.34 27.16
CA TYR A 421 -11.20 13.04 27.55
C TYR A 421 -9.99 12.28 27.02
N LEU A 422 -9.04 13.00 26.44
CA LEU A 422 -7.79 12.43 25.93
C LEU A 422 -6.68 12.76 26.91
N VAL A 423 -5.98 11.73 27.37
CA VAL A 423 -4.89 11.88 28.33
C VAL A 423 -3.60 11.38 27.71
N VAL A 424 -2.66 12.31 27.52
CA VAL A 424 -1.25 12.04 27.21
C VAL A 424 -0.41 12.19 28.46
N ASP A 425 0.46 11.21 28.74
CA ASP A 425 1.40 11.23 29.87
C ASP A 425 2.72 10.47 29.55
N LEU A 426 3.76 10.69 30.36
CA LEU A 426 5.05 9.99 30.35
C LEU A 426 4.98 8.56 30.91
N ALA A 427 3.91 8.26 31.65
CA ALA A 427 3.58 6.92 32.13
C ALA A 427 2.19 6.53 31.63
N ASP A 428 1.90 5.23 31.58
CA ASP A 428 0.58 4.75 31.16
C ASP A 428 -0.53 5.35 32.06
N PRO A 429 -1.46 6.19 31.52
CA PRO A 429 -2.40 6.96 32.33
C PRO A 429 -3.61 6.13 32.80
N ILE A 430 -3.62 4.80 32.65
CA ILE A 430 -4.78 3.94 32.98
C ILE A 430 -5.41 4.17 34.38
N GLY A 431 -4.62 4.65 35.35
CA GLY A 431 -5.06 4.91 36.73
C GLY A 431 -5.52 6.34 37.03
N VAL A 432 -5.60 7.22 36.03
CA VAL A 432 -6.02 8.62 36.21
C VAL A 432 -7.44 8.70 36.75
N SER A 433 -7.62 9.52 37.80
CA SER A 433 -8.93 9.73 38.45
C SER A 433 -9.70 10.93 37.93
N ASP A 434 -9.01 11.97 37.44
CA ASP A 434 -9.62 13.14 36.81
C ASP A 434 -9.02 13.39 35.42
N PRO A 435 -9.50 12.69 34.38
CA PRO A 435 -8.95 12.81 33.04
C PRO A 435 -9.21 14.18 32.40
N SER A 436 -9.97 15.08 33.04
CA SER A 436 -10.16 16.46 32.58
C SER A 436 -9.03 17.41 32.99
N ALA A 437 -8.21 17.03 33.96
CA ALA A 437 -7.13 17.85 34.49
C ALA A 437 -5.75 17.16 34.45
N ASP A 438 -5.73 15.83 34.45
CA ASP A 438 -4.51 15.02 34.58
C ASP A 438 -3.96 14.60 33.21
N SER A 439 -3.51 15.57 32.39
CA SER A 439 -2.73 15.30 31.16
C SER A 439 -1.55 16.26 31.03
N LEU A 440 -0.48 15.83 30.35
CA LEU A 440 0.65 16.69 30.00
C LEU A 440 0.22 17.93 29.22
N TRP A 441 -0.80 17.80 28.37
CA TRP A 441 -1.32 18.89 27.54
C TRP A 441 -2.84 18.94 27.59
N ASP A 442 -3.37 20.16 27.52
CA ASP A 442 -4.81 20.41 27.53
C ASP A 442 -5.39 20.17 26.13
N PHE A 443 -6.23 19.14 26.01
CA PHE A 443 -6.97 18.82 24.81
C PHE A 443 -8.46 19.07 25.03
N PRO A 444 -9.17 19.69 24.08
CA PRO A 444 -10.63 19.80 24.15
C PRO A 444 -11.26 18.42 24.30
N SER A 445 -12.28 18.32 25.15
CA SER A 445 -13.08 17.11 25.22
C SER A 445 -13.85 16.90 23.91
N LEU A 446 -14.06 15.64 23.56
CA LEU A 446 -14.86 15.24 22.40
C LEU A 446 -16.22 14.73 22.88
N VAL A 447 -17.17 14.64 21.95
CA VAL A 447 -18.46 14.00 22.19
C VAL A 447 -18.65 12.93 21.13
N THR A 448 -18.98 11.72 21.55
CA THR A 448 -19.23 10.64 20.61
C THR A 448 -20.55 10.83 19.87
N ASP A 449 -20.57 10.43 18.60
CA ASP A 449 -21.77 10.44 17.79
C ASP A 449 -22.79 9.37 18.24
N ALA A 450 -23.89 9.25 17.48
CA ALA A 450 -24.94 8.28 17.75
C ALA A 450 -24.49 6.82 17.62
N GLN A 451 -23.34 6.56 17.01
CA GLN A 451 -22.72 5.24 16.84
C GLN A 451 -21.58 5.01 17.84
N GLY A 452 -21.33 5.95 18.76
CA GLY A 452 -20.25 5.82 19.74
C GLY A 452 -18.87 6.08 19.14
N ARG A 453 -18.77 7.00 18.18
CA ARG A 453 -17.51 7.36 17.51
C ARG A 453 -17.16 8.82 17.67
N ALA A 454 -15.87 9.14 17.64
CA ALA A 454 -15.36 10.51 17.61
C ALA A 454 -14.06 10.59 16.82
N SER A 455 -13.74 11.74 16.27
CA SER A 455 -12.43 12.01 15.67
C SER A 455 -11.99 13.44 15.94
N ALA A 456 -10.68 13.65 16.06
CA ALA A 456 -10.09 14.97 16.25
C ALA A 456 -8.65 15.01 15.77
N HIS A 457 -8.21 16.19 15.32
CA HIS A 457 -6.78 16.49 15.22
C HIS A 457 -6.24 16.90 16.59
N LEU A 458 -5.13 16.30 16.99
CA LEU A 458 -4.42 16.65 18.21
C LEU A 458 -3.25 17.57 17.87
N LEU A 459 -3.29 18.79 18.39
CA LEU A 459 -2.16 19.70 18.32
C LEU A 459 -1.11 19.27 19.34
N LEU A 460 -0.11 18.53 18.88
CA LEU A 460 1.04 18.17 19.70
C LEU A 460 1.98 19.38 19.82
N PRO A 461 2.31 19.88 21.02
CA PRO A 461 3.22 20.99 21.16
C PRO A 461 4.66 20.56 20.85
N ASN A 462 5.44 21.48 20.30
CA ASN A 462 6.86 21.25 20.07
C ASN A 462 7.65 21.43 21.38
N VAL A 463 7.96 20.32 22.04
CA VAL A 463 8.72 20.26 23.29
C VAL A 463 10.04 19.50 23.03
N PRO A 464 11.17 20.20 22.81
CA PRO A 464 12.45 19.58 22.45
C PRO A 464 12.91 18.49 23.43
N GLU A 465 12.62 18.65 24.72
CA GLU A 465 12.99 17.71 25.78
C GLU A 465 12.23 16.38 25.71
N LEU A 466 11.12 16.33 24.98
CA LEU A 466 10.27 15.15 24.80
C LEU A 466 10.40 14.51 23.42
N GLN A 467 11.30 15.01 22.56
CA GLN A 467 11.58 14.40 21.27
C GLN A 467 12.13 12.98 21.49
N ASP A 468 11.65 12.04 20.68
CA ASP A 468 11.96 10.61 20.79
C ASP A 468 11.66 9.96 22.17
N THR A 469 11.04 10.69 23.10
CA THR A 469 10.64 10.17 24.42
C THR A 469 9.31 9.45 24.27
N PRO A 470 9.18 8.20 24.78
CA PRO A 470 7.90 7.50 24.77
C PRO A 470 6.82 8.26 25.55
N LEU A 471 5.69 8.46 24.89
CA LEU A 471 4.47 9.05 25.42
C LEU A 471 3.33 8.04 25.31
N PHE A 472 2.40 8.11 26.25
CA PHE A 472 1.25 7.22 26.33
C PHE A 472 -0.03 8.02 26.21
N LEU A 473 -0.90 7.64 25.27
CA LEU A 473 -2.22 8.23 25.06
C LEU A 473 -3.30 7.20 25.38
N ARG A 474 -4.33 7.62 26.13
CA ARG A 474 -5.60 6.90 26.29
C ARG A 474 -6.80 7.85 26.16
N ALA A 475 -7.91 7.29 25.71
CA ALA A 475 -9.22 7.95 25.74
C ALA A 475 -10.02 7.45 26.94
N PHE A 476 -10.56 8.38 27.72
CA PHE A 476 -11.45 8.17 28.85
C PHE A 476 -12.86 8.61 28.45
N VAL A 477 -13.78 7.65 28.37
CA VAL A 477 -15.16 7.88 27.96
C VAL A 477 -16.04 7.87 29.20
N GLU A 478 -16.82 8.92 29.41
CA GLU A 478 -17.76 8.99 30.55
C GLU A 478 -18.75 7.83 30.50
N ASP A 479 -18.85 7.10 31.60
CA ASP A 479 -19.87 6.08 31.85
C ASP A 479 -21.20 6.76 32.23
N GLU A 480 -22.30 6.00 32.28
CA GLU A 480 -23.55 6.45 32.91
C GLU A 480 -23.38 6.73 34.40
N VAL A 481 -22.46 6.00 35.06
CA VAL A 481 -22.11 6.24 36.45
C VAL A 481 -21.17 7.46 36.54
N PRO A 482 -21.59 8.57 37.18
CA PRO A 482 -20.76 9.78 37.25
C PRO A 482 -19.38 9.51 37.88
N GLY A 483 -18.33 10.01 37.26
CA GLY A 483 -16.94 9.83 37.72
C GLY A 483 -16.37 8.44 37.44
N VAL A 484 -17.05 7.59 36.67
CA VAL A 484 -16.53 6.33 36.14
C VAL A 484 -16.27 6.50 34.65
N PHE A 485 -15.19 5.88 34.19
CA PHE A 485 -14.78 5.95 32.79
C PHE A 485 -14.57 4.55 32.22
N ALA A 486 -15.05 4.34 31.00
CA ALA A 486 -14.48 3.34 30.12
C ALA A 486 -13.16 3.89 29.56
N VAL A 487 -12.17 3.04 29.36
CA VAL A 487 -10.83 3.48 28.98
C VAL A 487 -10.37 2.70 27.77
N SER A 488 -9.83 3.37 26.75
CA SER A 488 -9.28 2.70 25.58
C SER A 488 -8.04 1.87 25.92
N GLN A 489 -7.60 1.03 24.99
CA GLN A 489 -6.22 0.56 24.96
C GLN A 489 -5.23 1.75 24.91
N ARG A 490 -3.97 1.53 25.28
CA ARG A 490 -2.97 2.59 25.18
C ARG A 490 -2.42 2.70 23.76
N ILE A 491 -2.12 3.91 23.34
CA ILE A 491 -1.26 4.21 22.21
C ILE A 491 0.08 4.70 22.75
N GLU A 492 1.16 4.01 22.38
CA GLU A 492 2.53 4.45 22.63
C GLU A 492 3.07 5.15 21.38
N PHE A 493 3.63 6.35 21.53
CA PHE A 493 4.19 7.14 20.44
C PHE A 493 5.33 8.04 20.95
N SER A 494 6.11 8.62 20.05
CA SER A 494 7.10 9.66 20.39
C SER A 494 6.90 10.87 19.50
N LEU A 495 7.13 12.08 20.02
CA LEU A 495 7.04 13.29 19.21
C LEU A 495 8.07 13.26 18.07
N LEU A 496 7.63 13.72 16.89
CA LEU A 496 8.49 13.97 15.74
C LEU A 496 8.64 15.48 15.52
N GLU A 497 9.87 15.98 15.54
CA GLU A 497 10.13 17.41 15.35
C GLU A 497 9.58 17.92 14.00
N VAL A 498 8.81 19.01 14.07
CA VAL A 498 8.60 19.93 12.95
C VAL A 498 9.51 21.13 13.14
N THR A 499 10.83 20.93 13.22
CA THR A 499 11.73 22.08 13.23
C THR A 499 12.04 22.53 11.80
N ALA A 500 11.66 23.78 11.49
CA ALA A 500 12.14 24.51 10.32
C ALA A 500 13.67 24.72 10.29
N ARG A 501 14.42 24.20 11.28
CA ARG A 501 15.83 24.53 11.55
C ARG A 501 16.85 23.69 10.80
N ILE A 502 16.50 22.53 10.23
CA ILE A 502 17.48 21.73 9.46
C ILE A 502 17.67 22.27 8.03
N PHE A 503 16.81 23.18 7.54
CA PHE A 503 16.87 23.66 6.15
C PHE A 503 17.79 24.87 5.93
N ARG A 504 18.61 25.28 6.91
CA ARG A 504 19.63 26.33 6.74
C ARG A 504 21.00 26.03 7.36
N GLY A 505 21.17 24.92 8.06
CA GLY A 505 22.46 24.51 8.63
C GLY A 505 22.95 23.29 7.89
N GLY A 506 24.04 23.43 7.14
CA GLY A 506 24.80 22.27 6.66
C GLY A 506 25.20 21.38 7.84
N PHE A 507 25.35 20.10 7.56
CA PHE A 507 25.97 19.15 8.48
C PHE A 507 27.36 19.67 8.89
N GLU A 508 27.51 20.10 10.13
CA GLU A 508 28.76 20.19 10.90
C GLU A 508 28.42 19.49 12.24
N ASP A 509 29.08 18.45 12.74
CA ASP A 509 30.34 17.75 12.43
C ASP A 509 30.11 16.22 12.50
#